data_AF-A0AAN6N272-F1
#
_entry.id   AF-A0AAN6N272-F1
#
_cell.length_a   1.000
_cell.length_b   1.000
_cell.length_c   1.000
_cell.angle_alpha   90.00
_cell.angle_beta   90.00
_cell.angle_gamma   90.00
#
_symmetry.space_group_name_H-M   'P 1'
#
loop_
_entity.id
_entity.type
_entity.pdbx_description
1 polymer ?
#
loop_
_entity_poly.entity_id
_entity_poly.type
_entity_poly.pdbx_seq_one_letter_code
_entity_poly.pdbx_strand_id
1 'polypeptide(L)'
;MGWRFHQSDDIREPTEGPRELSLLQLGSVDEIAKTSLLMGCNMATANYFRPVEKKHSHLFPVPFELLGMLSKTLHIRNTCFRTLPNPTPYSWDRTVFSTRRLTMAYGRLITDDDIMEPTTTQIEAIADLGSKVEIASSEDARTNVPGYSMGLLHTLHDALDQCDAYLKEKSEDLVLTVLCKHLQTVLTMINDLKDPDNDPVKTLYAAIPKWCRARRFDELSGTDPENTGAMLMNIYFCVVLHQVTHHVATSFSQTRSTRSEPSRNKGKPGMAAAVGPTSPQLPPASLPFFNTEAVETQAAHIWCTLILRMLCWLTLHDFHPPDDVQISKSGLLGSPMLVYIT
;
A
#
# COMPACT_ATOMS: atom_id res chain seq x y z
N MET A 1 -6.05 59.51 -34.79
CA MET A 1 -5.30 58.25 -34.90
C MET A 1 -5.43 57.52 -33.56
N GLY A 2 -6.06 56.33 -33.56
CA GLY A 2 -5.91 55.33 -32.49
C GLY A 2 -4.46 54.82 -32.47
N TRP A 3 -4.02 54.06 -31.47
CA TRP A 3 -4.55 52.74 -31.12
C TRP A 3 -4.45 52.42 -29.62
N ARG A 4 -5.40 51.58 -29.18
CA ARG A 4 -5.60 51.03 -27.84
C ARG A 4 -4.51 50.02 -27.47
N PHE A 5 -4.20 49.95 -26.17
CA PHE A 5 -3.53 48.82 -25.56
C PHE A 5 -4.37 47.54 -25.76
N HIS A 6 -3.76 46.50 -26.32
CA HIS A 6 -4.36 45.17 -26.40
C HIS A 6 -4.40 44.54 -25.02
N GLN A 7 -5.59 44.10 -24.62
CA GLN A 7 -5.86 43.22 -23.50
C GLN A 7 -6.29 41.87 -24.08
N SER A 8 -5.38 40.89 -24.12
CA SER A 8 -5.59 39.43 -24.30
C SER A 8 -4.17 38.84 -24.13
N ASP A 9 -3.85 37.87 -23.29
CA ASP A 9 -4.53 36.60 -23.10
C ASP A 9 -4.55 36.19 -21.61
N ASP A 10 -5.77 35.97 -21.14
CA ASP A 10 -6.21 34.85 -20.31
C ASP A 10 -5.08 33.88 -19.89
N ILE A 11 -4.50 34.10 -18.70
CA ILE A 11 -3.78 33.04 -17.99
C ILE A 11 -4.85 32.02 -17.61
N ARG A 12 -5.13 31.11 -18.53
CA ARG A 12 -5.92 29.93 -18.23
C ARG A 12 -5.18 29.19 -17.13
N GLU A 13 -5.77 29.19 -15.94
CA GLU A 13 -5.46 28.17 -14.93
C GLU A 13 -5.44 26.82 -15.64
N PRO A 14 -4.43 25.96 -15.41
CA PRO A 14 -4.41 24.64 -16.01
C PRO A 14 -5.67 23.93 -15.54
N THR A 15 -6.64 23.82 -16.43
CA THR A 15 -7.86 23.06 -16.29
C THR A 15 -7.53 21.72 -15.63
N GLU A 16 -8.15 21.45 -14.47
CA GLU A 16 -8.02 20.19 -13.75
C GLU A 16 -8.44 19.04 -14.67
N GLY A 17 -7.48 18.47 -15.40
CA GLY A 17 -7.64 17.23 -16.13
C GLY A 17 -7.84 16.07 -15.15
N PRO A 18 -8.33 14.91 -15.64
CA PRO A 18 -8.44 13.72 -14.81
C PRO A 18 -7.06 13.39 -14.24
N ARG A 19 -6.90 13.58 -12.92
CA ARG A 19 -5.62 13.36 -12.23
C ARG A 19 -5.34 11.86 -12.22
N GLU A 20 -4.50 11.45 -13.15
CA GLU A 20 -3.98 10.10 -13.25
C GLU A 20 -3.09 9.81 -12.03
N LEU A 21 -3.09 8.57 -11.54
CA LEU A 21 -2.23 8.13 -10.42
C LEU A 21 -0.73 8.22 -10.74
N SER A 22 -0.38 8.63 -11.95
CA SER A 22 0.96 8.99 -12.36
C SER A 22 1.56 10.14 -11.55
N LEU A 23 0.78 10.86 -10.71
CA LEU A 23 1.33 11.81 -9.73
C LEU A 23 0.74 11.60 -8.33
N LEU A 24 1.59 11.24 -7.36
CA LEU A 24 1.23 11.24 -5.94
C LEU A 24 1.21 12.67 -5.37
N GLN A 25 0.07 13.10 -4.85
CA GLN A 25 -0.10 14.39 -4.19
C GLN A 25 -0.31 14.15 -2.69
N LEU A 26 0.74 14.36 -1.90
CA LEU A 26 0.72 14.10 -0.46
C LEU A 26 1.01 15.35 0.39
N GLY A 27 1.04 16.54 -0.23
CA GLY A 27 1.53 17.77 0.38
C GLY A 27 0.58 18.48 1.32
N SER A 28 -0.67 18.02 1.40
CA SER A 28 -1.64 18.44 2.39
C SER A 28 -2.58 17.29 2.70
N VAL A 29 -3.30 17.40 3.82
CA VAL A 29 -4.31 16.44 4.24
C VAL A 29 -5.39 16.22 3.17
N ASP A 30 -5.80 17.27 2.47
CA ASP A 30 -6.78 17.20 1.38
C ASP A 30 -6.22 16.51 0.14
N GLU A 31 -4.95 16.76 -0.20
CA GLU A 31 -4.26 16.07 -1.29
C GLU A 31 -4.16 14.56 -0.99
N ILE A 32 -3.75 14.20 0.23
CA ILE A 32 -3.69 12.79 0.68
C ILE A 32 -5.07 12.12 0.58
N ALA A 33 -6.12 12.79 1.04
CA ALA A 33 -7.48 12.27 0.94
C ALA A 33 -7.91 12.05 -0.52
N LYS A 34 -7.60 12.99 -1.43
CA LYS A 34 -7.87 12.86 -2.87
C LYS A 34 -7.07 11.71 -3.49
N THR A 35 -5.78 11.59 -3.19
CA THR A 35 -4.94 10.48 -3.66
C THR A 35 -5.48 9.14 -3.18
N SER A 36 -5.96 9.03 -1.94
CA SER A 36 -6.58 7.79 -1.45
C SER A 36 -7.82 7.38 -2.27
N LEU A 37 -8.65 8.35 -2.67
CA LEU A 37 -9.81 8.09 -3.54
C LEU A 37 -9.39 7.67 -4.95
N LEU A 38 -8.39 8.32 -5.52
CA LEU A 38 -7.86 7.98 -6.84
C LEU A 38 -7.31 6.55 -6.88
N MET A 39 -6.69 6.08 -5.79
CA MET A 39 -6.24 4.69 -5.63
C MET A 39 -7.39 3.67 -5.45
N GLY A 40 -8.63 4.14 -5.33
CA GLY A 40 -9.81 3.30 -5.15
C GLY A 40 -10.23 3.07 -3.69
N CYS A 41 -9.71 3.83 -2.73
CA CYS A 41 -10.20 3.77 -1.35
C CYS A 41 -11.62 4.32 -1.25
N ASN A 42 -12.40 3.77 -0.31
CA ASN A 42 -13.74 4.27 -0.08
C ASN A 42 -13.73 5.67 0.58
N MET A 43 -14.87 6.35 0.50
CA MET A 43 -14.99 7.70 1.06
C MET A 43 -14.77 7.75 2.57
N ALA A 44 -15.12 6.69 3.30
CA ALA A 44 -14.86 6.59 4.74
C ALA A 44 -13.35 6.64 5.06
N THR A 45 -12.52 6.00 4.22
CA THR A 45 -11.07 5.96 4.40
C THR A 45 -10.44 7.33 4.15
N ALA A 46 -10.85 8.00 3.06
CA ALA A 46 -10.41 9.36 2.78
C ALA A 46 -10.88 10.36 3.86
N ASN A 47 -12.03 10.10 4.49
CA ASN A 47 -12.52 10.86 5.62
C ASN A 47 -11.72 10.64 6.92
N TYR A 48 -10.81 9.66 7.01
CA TYR A 48 -9.90 9.63 8.15
C TYR A 48 -8.98 10.85 8.14
N PHE A 49 -8.50 11.26 6.96
CA PHE A 49 -7.54 12.36 6.87
C PHE A 49 -8.15 13.72 7.24
N ARG A 50 -9.43 13.99 6.94
CA ARG A 50 -10.01 15.35 7.07
C ARG A 50 -10.17 15.86 8.52
N PRO A 51 -10.68 15.09 9.48
CA PRO A 51 -10.88 15.56 10.85
C PRO A 51 -9.57 15.63 11.64
N VAL A 52 -9.40 16.68 12.44
CA VAL A 52 -8.20 16.88 13.28
C VAL A 52 -8.03 15.80 14.37
N GLU A 53 -9.13 15.19 14.82
CA GLU A 53 -9.14 14.21 15.92
C GLU A 53 -8.72 12.79 15.49
N LYS A 54 -8.62 12.53 14.18
CA LYS A 54 -8.26 11.21 13.67
C LYS A 54 -6.75 11.04 13.64
N LYS A 55 -6.29 9.85 14.03
CA LYS A 55 -4.88 9.48 14.04
C LYS A 55 -4.46 9.02 12.64
N HIS A 56 -3.35 9.54 12.14
CA HIS A 56 -2.78 9.19 10.83
C HIS A 56 -1.41 8.51 10.94
N SER A 57 -1.02 8.11 12.14
CA SER A 57 0.26 7.47 12.44
C SER A 57 0.07 6.35 13.45
N HIS A 58 0.90 5.32 13.30
CA HIS A 58 1.16 4.31 14.32
C HIS A 58 2.56 4.58 14.93
N LEU A 59 3.60 3.94 14.39
CA LEU A 59 5.02 4.19 14.58
C LEU A 59 5.53 5.38 13.75
N PHE A 60 5.00 5.54 12.53
CA PHE A 60 5.27 6.68 11.65
C PHE A 60 4.01 7.03 10.85
N PRO A 61 3.94 8.21 10.21
CA PRO A 61 2.75 8.63 9.45
C PRO A 61 2.48 7.72 8.24
N VAL A 62 1.23 7.29 8.09
CA VAL A 62 0.75 6.42 7.00
C VAL A 62 1.10 6.95 5.60
N PRO A 63 1.13 8.28 5.32
CA PRO A 63 1.59 8.77 4.02
C PRO A 63 3.01 8.35 3.63
N PHE A 64 3.91 8.09 4.59
CA PHE A 64 5.24 7.54 4.28
C PHE A 64 5.18 6.07 3.85
N GLU A 65 4.16 5.32 4.25
CA GLU A 65 3.92 3.98 3.69
C GLU A 65 3.59 4.07 2.21
N LEU A 66 2.64 4.96 1.85
CA LEU A 66 2.30 5.20 0.44
C LEU A 66 3.51 5.67 -0.35
N LEU A 67 4.32 6.54 0.24
CA LEU A 67 5.55 7.02 -0.37
C LEU A 67 6.50 5.85 -0.63
N GLY A 68 6.79 5.00 0.35
CA GLY A 68 7.67 3.85 0.15
C GLY A 68 7.11 2.78 -0.78
N MET A 69 5.80 2.56 -0.79
CA MET A 69 5.14 1.54 -1.61
C MET A 69 5.04 1.95 -3.09
N LEU A 70 4.83 3.24 -3.39
CA LEU A 70 4.55 3.70 -4.75
C LEU A 70 5.61 4.62 -5.34
N SER A 71 6.47 5.25 -4.55
CA SER A 71 7.33 6.30 -5.09
C SER A 71 8.42 5.78 -5.98
N LYS A 72 8.81 6.58 -6.97
CA LYS A 72 10.07 6.38 -7.68
C LYS A 72 11.22 6.34 -6.70
N THR A 73 12.20 5.51 -7.02
CA THR A 73 13.52 5.61 -6.41
C THR A 73 14.20 6.88 -6.93
N LEU A 74 14.29 7.91 -6.09
CA LEU A 74 14.87 9.21 -6.45
C LEU A 74 16.37 9.28 -6.19
N HIS A 75 16.87 8.41 -5.31
CA HIS A 75 18.30 8.28 -5.04
C HIS A 75 19.08 7.95 -6.33
N ILE A 76 20.15 8.70 -6.57
CA ILE A 76 21.02 8.46 -7.72
C ILE A 76 22.02 7.35 -7.37
N ARG A 77 22.03 6.26 -8.14
CA ARG A 77 22.98 5.14 -7.97
C ARG A 77 24.43 5.64 -7.93
N ASN A 78 25.27 4.97 -7.14
CA ASN A 78 26.68 5.34 -6.90
C ASN A 78 26.90 6.71 -6.24
N THR A 79 25.88 7.29 -5.60
CA THR A 79 26.02 8.52 -4.81
C THR A 79 25.67 8.27 -3.35
N CYS A 80 26.12 9.16 -2.46
CA CYS A 80 25.73 9.15 -1.04
C CYS A 80 24.60 10.15 -0.73
N PHE A 81 24.04 10.82 -1.74
CA PHE A 81 22.98 11.82 -1.58
C PHE A 81 21.62 11.14 -1.44
N ARG A 82 21.15 11.05 -0.20
CA ARG A 82 19.91 10.37 0.17
C ARG A 82 18.80 11.33 0.60
N THR A 83 19.15 12.58 0.90
CA THR A 83 18.23 13.55 1.47
C THR A 83 17.32 14.12 0.39
N LEU A 84 16.01 14.03 0.62
CA LEU A 84 14.97 14.59 -0.24
C LEU A 84 14.19 15.67 0.52
N PRO A 85 13.58 16.64 -0.18
CA PRO A 85 12.54 17.47 0.41
C PRO A 85 11.35 16.60 0.85
N ASN A 86 10.79 16.86 2.04
CA ASN A 86 9.63 16.09 2.51
C ASN A 86 8.37 16.43 1.69
N PRO A 87 7.76 15.45 0.99
CA PRO A 87 6.56 15.68 0.17
C PRO A 87 5.26 15.59 0.97
N THR A 88 5.33 15.59 2.30
CA THR A 88 4.18 15.40 3.18
C THR A 88 4.12 16.47 4.27
N PRO A 89 2.92 16.80 4.81
CA PRO A 89 2.79 17.71 5.93
C PRO A 89 3.21 17.08 7.28
N TYR A 90 3.73 15.85 7.28
CA TYR A 90 4.12 15.13 8.48
C TYR A 90 5.64 15.03 8.58
N SER A 91 6.20 15.19 9.78
CA SER A 91 7.62 15.01 10.02
C SER A 91 8.02 13.53 9.94
N TRP A 92 9.20 13.24 9.36
CA TRP A 92 9.80 11.92 9.40
C TRP A 92 10.75 11.79 10.59
N ASP A 93 10.24 11.31 11.73
CA ASP A 93 11.01 11.15 12.96
C ASP A 93 11.43 9.69 13.19
N ARG A 94 12.71 9.40 12.95
CA ARG A 94 13.31 8.06 13.16
C ARG A 94 13.86 7.86 14.58
N THR A 95 13.66 8.79 15.51
CA THR A 95 14.19 8.63 16.88
C THR A 95 13.51 7.49 17.63
N VAL A 96 12.26 7.18 17.28
CA VAL A 96 11.44 6.16 17.94
C VAL A 96 11.44 4.79 17.24
N PHE A 97 12.14 4.65 16.11
CA PHE A 97 12.25 3.37 15.38
C PHE A 97 13.46 3.27 14.45
N SER A 98 13.83 2.04 14.10
CA SER A 98 14.90 1.77 13.11
C SER A 98 14.35 1.01 11.91
N THR A 99 14.51 1.58 10.71
CA THR A 99 14.14 0.90 9.45
C THR A 99 14.91 -0.40 9.24
N ARG A 100 16.17 -0.50 9.69
CA ARG A 100 16.94 -1.77 9.65
C ARG A 100 16.27 -2.85 10.47
N ARG A 101 15.82 -2.51 11.68
CA ARG A 101 15.11 -3.45 12.57
C ARG A 101 13.75 -3.85 11.98
N LEU A 102 13.06 -2.94 11.29
CA LEU A 102 11.84 -3.28 10.54
C LEU A 102 12.14 -4.30 9.44
N THR A 103 13.19 -4.12 8.65
CA THR A 103 13.59 -5.08 7.61
C THR A 103 14.01 -6.44 8.18
N MET A 104 14.73 -6.47 9.30
CA MET A 104 15.05 -7.73 10.00
C MET A 104 13.80 -8.46 10.48
N ALA A 105 12.85 -7.73 11.07
CA ALA A 105 11.59 -8.32 11.53
C ALA A 105 10.74 -8.83 10.35
N TYR A 106 10.71 -8.09 9.23
CA TYR A 106 10.11 -8.55 7.99
C TYR A 106 10.72 -9.87 7.52
N GLY A 107 12.06 -9.95 7.46
CA GLY A 107 12.77 -11.14 6.98
C GLY A 107 12.45 -12.40 7.80
N ARG A 108 12.28 -12.26 9.12
CA ARG A 108 11.89 -13.38 9.99
C ARG A 108 10.47 -13.87 9.70
N LEU A 109 9.52 -12.94 9.55
CA LEU A 109 8.10 -13.25 9.41
C LEU A 109 7.74 -13.78 8.02
N ILE A 110 8.42 -13.34 6.96
CA ILE A 110 8.18 -13.87 5.62
C ILE A 110 8.67 -15.32 5.45
N THR A 111 9.61 -15.76 6.30
CA THR A 111 10.10 -17.15 6.35
C THR A 111 9.41 -18.00 7.42
N ASP A 112 8.42 -17.45 8.13
CA ASP A 112 7.74 -18.14 9.21
C ASP A 112 6.56 -18.96 8.68
N ASP A 113 6.71 -20.29 8.70
CA ASP A 113 5.71 -21.26 8.23
C ASP A 113 4.39 -21.22 9.05
N ASP A 114 4.41 -20.68 10.28
CA ASP A 114 3.19 -20.51 11.09
C ASP A 114 2.36 -19.29 10.66
N ILE A 115 2.94 -18.40 9.84
CA ILE A 115 2.33 -17.14 9.39
C ILE A 115 2.05 -17.17 7.89
N MET A 116 3.01 -17.65 7.11
CA MET A 116 2.92 -17.71 5.66
C MET A 116 2.40 -19.09 5.24
N GLU A 117 1.38 -19.10 4.40
CA GLU A 117 0.94 -20.30 3.68
C GLU A 117 2.09 -20.90 2.84
N PRO A 118 2.03 -22.20 2.48
CA PRO A 118 3.18 -22.96 1.98
C PRO A 118 4.00 -22.20 0.94
N THR A 119 5.30 -22.14 1.22
CA THR A 119 6.31 -21.38 0.52
C THR A 119 6.21 -21.55 -1.00
N THR A 120 5.85 -20.45 -1.67
CA THR A 120 5.89 -20.36 -3.13
C THR A 120 7.25 -19.86 -3.58
N THR A 121 7.63 -20.15 -4.83
CA THR A 121 8.88 -19.65 -5.42
C THR A 121 9.00 -18.12 -5.37
N GLN A 122 7.86 -17.41 -5.38
CA GLN A 122 7.85 -15.96 -5.26
C GLN A 122 8.14 -15.50 -3.83
N ILE A 123 7.57 -16.15 -2.82
CA ILE A 123 7.87 -15.84 -1.42
C ILE A 123 9.34 -16.12 -1.12
N GLU A 124 9.91 -17.21 -1.63
CA GLU A 124 11.35 -17.50 -1.52
C GLU A 124 12.21 -16.39 -2.13
N ALA A 125 11.85 -15.93 -3.33
CA ALA A 125 12.58 -14.85 -4.00
C ALA A 125 12.52 -13.53 -3.21
N ILE A 126 11.35 -13.18 -2.64
CA ILE A 126 11.20 -11.97 -1.81
C ILE A 126 11.95 -12.12 -0.48
N ALA A 127 11.91 -13.30 0.14
CA ALA A 127 12.62 -13.60 1.37
C ALA A 127 14.15 -13.55 1.18
N ASP A 128 14.66 -14.10 0.08
CA ASP A 128 16.08 -14.01 -0.30
C ASP A 128 16.50 -12.55 -0.50
N LEU A 129 15.63 -11.74 -1.12
CA LEU A 129 15.89 -10.32 -1.29
C LEU A 129 15.93 -9.57 0.05
N GLY A 130 14.99 -9.85 0.95
CA GLY A 130 14.98 -9.33 2.32
C GLY A 130 16.25 -9.71 3.09
N SER A 131 16.67 -10.98 2.98
CA SER A 131 17.89 -11.51 3.60
C SER A 131 19.16 -10.80 3.09
N LYS A 132 19.26 -10.56 1.78
CA LYS A 132 20.36 -9.77 1.20
C LYS A 132 20.44 -8.37 1.78
N VAL A 133 19.30 -7.68 1.93
CA VAL A 133 19.24 -6.34 2.52
C VAL A 133 19.59 -6.38 4.01
N GLU A 134 19.17 -7.40 4.75
CA GLU A 134 19.51 -7.60 6.16
C GLU A 134 21.03 -7.81 6.36
N ILE A 135 21.63 -8.67 5.54
CA ILE A 135 23.08 -8.94 5.57
C ILE A 135 23.84 -7.65 5.29
N ALA A 136 23.51 -6.94 4.20
CA ALA A 136 24.15 -5.68 3.85
C ALA A 136 23.97 -4.62 4.95
N SER A 137 22.80 -4.57 5.59
CA SER A 137 22.51 -3.64 6.70
C SER A 137 23.34 -3.96 7.95
N SER A 138 23.61 -5.24 8.19
CA SER A 138 24.41 -5.72 9.32
C SER A 138 25.91 -5.48 9.09
N GLU A 139 26.39 -5.70 7.87
CA GLU A 139 27.76 -5.37 7.46
C GLU A 139 28.00 -3.87 7.56
N ASP A 140 27.08 -3.07 7.05
CA ASP A 140 27.12 -1.61 7.11
C ASP A 140 27.26 -1.09 8.54
N ALA A 141 26.48 -1.64 9.48
CA ALA A 141 26.52 -1.27 10.89
C ALA A 141 27.92 -1.44 11.51
N ARG A 142 28.76 -2.32 10.95
CA ARG A 142 30.14 -2.56 11.41
C ARG A 142 31.15 -1.58 10.82
N THR A 143 30.80 -0.86 9.76
CA THR A 143 31.74 -0.01 9.02
C THR A 143 32.03 1.33 9.69
N ASN A 144 31.20 1.75 10.65
CA ASN A 144 31.26 3.07 11.32
C ASN A 144 31.29 4.27 10.34
N VAL A 145 30.86 4.08 9.09
CA VAL A 145 30.79 5.16 8.09
C VAL A 145 29.65 6.11 8.47
N PRO A 146 29.85 7.44 8.43
CA PRO A 146 28.75 8.39 8.60
C PRO A 146 27.68 8.17 7.52
N GLY A 147 26.44 7.91 7.94
CA GLY A 147 25.35 7.53 7.02
C GLY A 147 25.40 6.04 6.68
N TYR A 148 25.30 5.72 5.39
CA TYR A 148 25.34 4.34 4.89
C TYR A 148 26.49 4.16 3.89
N SER A 149 27.11 2.99 3.94
CA SER A 149 28.07 2.49 2.98
C SER A 149 27.45 2.33 1.59
N MET A 150 28.30 2.49 0.57
CA MET A 150 27.89 2.28 -0.82
C MET A 150 27.38 0.85 -1.09
N GLY A 151 27.90 -0.14 -0.37
CA GLY A 151 27.45 -1.53 -0.47
C GLY A 151 25.96 -1.65 -0.12
N LEU A 152 25.56 -1.13 1.05
CA LEU A 152 24.16 -1.11 1.46
C LEU A 152 23.27 -0.35 0.47
N LEU A 153 23.73 0.82 -0.02
CA LEU A 153 22.96 1.61 -0.99
C LEU A 153 22.72 0.85 -2.29
N HIS A 154 23.72 0.12 -2.81
CA HIS A 154 23.56 -0.70 -4.00
C HIS A 154 22.59 -1.87 -3.76
N THR A 155 22.70 -2.55 -2.63
CA THR A 155 21.77 -3.64 -2.28
C THR A 155 20.33 -3.14 -2.17
N LEU A 156 20.10 -1.97 -1.55
CA LEU A 156 18.77 -1.36 -1.47
C LEU A 156 18.21 -1.02 -2.85
N HIS A 157 19.04 -0.47 -3.73
CA HIS A 157 18.67 -0.18 -5.12
C HIS A 157 18.28 -1.44 -5.89
N ASP A 158 19.11 -2.48 -5.82
CA ASP A 158 18.85 -3.74 -6.54
C ASP A 158 17.62 -4.45 -5.98
N ALA A 159 17.32 -4.28 -4.69
CA ALA A 159 16.08 -4.75 -4.10
C ALA A 159 14.85 -3.99 -4.58
N LEU A 160 14.94 -2.65 -4.68
CA LEU A 160 13.86 -1.83 -5.24
C LEU A 160 13.59 -2.18 -6.71
N ASP A 161 14.63 -2.34 -7.52
CA ASP A 161 14.48 -2.69 -8.94
C ASP A 161 13.82 -4.06 -9.14
N GLN A 162 14.18 -5.05 -8.31
CA GLN A 162 13.54 -6.37 -8.34
C GLN A 162 12.09 -6.34 -7.88
N CYS A 163 11.78 -5.57 -6.83
CA CYS A 163 10.39 -5.35 -6.42
C CYS A 163 9.58 -4.67 -7.54
N ASP A 164 10.13 -3.63 -8.16
CA ASP A 164 9.49 -2.89 -9.24
C ASP A 164 9.27 -3.76 -10.48
N ALA A 165 10.26 -4.58 -10.85
CA ALA A 165 10.13 -5.53 -11.95
C ALA A 165 8.98 -6.51 -11.71
N TYR A 166 8.92 -7.11 -10.51
CA TYR A 166 7.84 -8.02 -10.15
C TYR A 166 6.46 -7.35 -10.18
N LEU A 167 6.33 -6.15 -9.60
CA LEU A 167 5.05 -5.43 -9.54
C LEU A 167 4.55 -5.03 -10.93
N LYS A 168 5.46 -4.63 -11.84
CA LYS A 168 5.12 -4.28 -13.24
C LYS A 168 4.62 -5.46 -14.07
N GLU A 169 4.97 -6.69 -13.70
CA GLU A 169 4.43 -7.89 -14.35
C GLU A 169 3.01 -8.23 -13.91
N LYS A 170 2.50 -7.60 -12.85
CA LYS A 170 1.15 -7.85 -12.32
C LYS A 170 0.12 -6.88 -12.92
N SER A 171 -1.14 -7.25 -12.78
CA SER A 171 -2.25 -6.37 -13.14
C SER A 171 -2.23 -5.14 -12.22
N GLU A 172 -2.21 -3.95 -12.83
CA GLU A 172 -2.29 -2.67 -12.13
C GLU A 172 -3.51 -2.62 -11.20
N ASP A 173 -4.68 -3.05 -11.68
CA ASP A 173 -5.91 -3.12 -10.89
C ASP A 173 -5.73 -3.96 -9.62
N LEU A 174 -5.04 -5.09 -9.72
CA LEU A 174 -4.80 -5.96 -8.57
C LEU A 174 -3.83 -5.31 -7.58
N VAL A 175 -2.74 -4.71 -8.06
CA VAL A 175 -1.77 -4.00 -7.21
C VAL A 175 -2.43 -2.83 -6.48
N LEU A 176 -3.19 -2.00 -7.19
CA LEU A 176 -3.95 -0.90 -6.60
C LEU A 176 -5.01 -1.39 -5.63
N THR A 177 -5.69 -2.49 -5.92
CA THR A 177 -6.66 -3.08 -4.98
C THR A 177 -5.98 -3.54 -3.69
N VAL A 178 -4.84 -4.23 -3.78
CA VAL A 178 -4.06 -4.67 -2.60
C VAL A 178 -3.62 -3.46 -1.76
N LEU A 179 -3.07 -2.44 -2.40
CA LEU A 179 -2.64 -1.22 -1.74
C LEU A 179 -3.81 -0.48 -1.07
N CYS A 180 -4.92 -0.35 -1.78
CA CYS A 180 -6.15 0.23 -1.27
C CYS A 180 -6.61 -0.51 -0.02
N LYS A 181 -6.76 -1.84 -0.09
CA LYS A 181 -7.16 -2.65 1.08
C LYS A 181 -6.18 -2.53 2.24
N HIS A 182 -4.88 -2.42 1.97
CA HIS A 182 -3.88 -2.17 3.00
C HIS A 182 -4.12 -0.83 3.70
N LEU A 183 -4.24 0.27 2.94
CA LEU A 183 -4.48 1.61 3.49
C LEU A 183 -5.78 1.66 4.31
N GLN A 184 -6.87 1.09 3.77
CA GLN A 184 -8.15 1.01 4.46
C GLN A 184 -8.04 0.24 5.78
N THR A 185 -7.31 -0.87 5.78
CA THR A 185 -7.11 -1.73 6.96
C THR A 185 -6.31 -1.01 8.03
N VAL A 186 -5.15 -0.45 7.67
CA VAL A 186 -4.28 0.27 8.61
C VAL A 186 -5.00 1.46 9.24
N LEU A 187 -5.65 2.32 8.45
CA LEU A 187 -6.34 3.49 8.99
C LEU A 187 -7.55 3.11 9.87
N THR A 188 -8.26 2.05 9.51
CA THR A 188 -9.35 1.52 10.35
C THR A 188 -8.79 1.00 11.67
N MET A 189 -7.72 0.21 11.66
CA MET A 189 -7.10 -0.31 12.89
C MET A 189 -6.51 0.80 13.78
N ILE A 190 -6.04 1.90 13.20
CA ILE A 190 -5.54 3.06 13.95
C ILE A 190 -6.68 3.82 14.64
N ASN A 191 -7.84 3.95 14.00
CA ASN A 191 -8.90 4.88 14.42
C ASN A 191 -10.14 4.21 15.03
N ASP A 192 -10.48 3.02 14.57
CA ASP A 192 -11.65 2.29 15.00
C ASP A 192 -11.23 1.22 16.00
N LEU A 193 -11.45 1.52 17.29
CA LEU A 193 -11.32 0.55 18.38
C LEU A 193 -12.53 -0.40 18.38
N LYS A 194 -12.78 -1.09 17.27
CA LYS A 194 -13.84 -2.12 17.28
C LYS A 194 -13.41 -3.24 18.22
N ASP A 195 -14.33 -3.62 19.09
CA ASP A 195 -14.15 -4.76 19.98
C ASP A 195 -13.95 -6.02 19.10
N PRO A 196 -12.79 -6.70 19.18
CA PRO A 196 -12.52 -7.88 18.37
C PRO A 196 -13.53 -9.02 18.59
N ASP A 197 -14.36 -8.96 19.63
CA ASP A 197 -15.40 -9.95 19.87
C ASP A 197 -16.59 -9.89 18.90
N ASN A 198 -16.75 -8.79 18.14
CA ASN A 198 -17.90 -8.57 17.24
C ASN A 198 -17.50 -8.40 15.75
N ASP A 199 -16.25 -8.68 15.39
CA ASP A 199 -15.74 -8.60 14.02
C ASP A 199 -16.16 -9.86 13.23
N PRO A 200 -16.79 -9.76 12.03
CA PRO A 200 -17.07 -10.92 11.17
C PRO A 200 -15.83 -11.74 10.80
N VAL A 201 -14.62 -11.20 11.01
CA VAL A 201 -13.33 -11.88 10.78
C VAL A 201 -12.87 -12.67 12.02
N LYS A 202 -13.65 -12.73 13.12
CA LYS A 202 -13.36 -13.46 14.39
C LYS A 202 -12.81 -14.87 14.18
N THR A 203 -13.31 -15.58 13.18
CA THR A 203 -12.87 -16.93 12.81
C THR A 203 -11.46 -16.96 12.22
N LEU A 204 -11.06 -15.93 11.46
CA LEU A 204 -9.70 -15.77 10.92
C LEU A 204 -8.69 -15.55 12.06
N TYR A 205 -9.06 -14.77 13.09
CA TYR A 205 -8.17 -14.49 14.23
C TYR A 205 -7.96 -15.68 15.18
N ALA A 206 -8.81 -16.71 15.11
CA ALA A 206 -8.62 -17.94 15.89
C ALA A 206 -7.44 -18.78 15.38
N ALA A 207 -7.06 -18.61 14.11
CA ALA A 207 -5.93 -19.29 13.48
C ALA A 207 -4.58 -18.59 13.74
N ILE A 208 -4.58 -17.32 14.17
CA ILE A 208 -3.35 -16.55 14.40
C ILE A 208 -2.61 -17.09 15.65
N PRO A 209 -1.27 -17.31 15.58
CA PRO A 209 -0.48 -17.78 16.71
C PRO A 209 -0.63 -16.89 17.97
N LYS A 210 -0.58 -17.51 19.16
CA LYS A 210 -0.79 -16.77 20.42
C LYS A 210 0.23 -15.66 20.67
N TRP A 211 1.42 -15.78 20.10
CA TRP A 211 2.49 -14.78 20.23
C TRP A 211 2.28 -13.57 19.29
N CYS A 212 1.49 -13.73 18.21
CA CYS A 212 1.02 -12.65 17.33
C CYS A 212 -0.12 -11.80 17.95
N ARG A 213 -0.43 -11.95 19.25
CA ARG A 213 -1.61 -11.32 19.88
C ARG A 213 -1.47 -9.83 20.18
N ALA A 214 -0.36 -9.18 19.85
CA ALA A 214 -0.34 -7.72 19.79
C ALA A 214 -1.31 -7.31 18.67
N ARG A 215 -2.51 -6.88 19.06
CA ARG A 215 -3.63 -6.69 18.12
C ARG A 215 -3.78 -5.26 17.66
N ARG A 216 -3.13 -4.31 18.33
CA ARG A 216 -3.48 -2.89 18.25
C ARG A 216 -2.24 -2.03 18.11
N PHE A 217 -2.34 -1.04 17.23
CA PHE A 217 -1.30 -0.01 17.09
C PHE A 217 -1.10 0.82 18.35
N ASP A 218 -2.13 0.95 19.21
CA ASP A 218 -2.02 1.66 20.49
C ASP A 218 -0.92 1.07 21.41
N GLU A 219 -0.66 -0.24 21.32
CA GLU A 219 0.36 -0.94 22.10
C GLU A 219 1.79 -0.55 21.72
N LEU A 220 1.99 0.02 20.52
CA LEU A 220 3.31 0.49 20.07
C LEU A 220 3.82 1.69 20.88
N SER A 221 2.91 2.53 21.37
CA SER A 221 3.27 3.76 22.11
C SER A 221 3.89 3.50 23.49
N GLY A 222 3.72 2.30 24.04
CA GLY A 222 4.26 1.90 25.35
C GLY A 222 5.47 0.97 25.29
N THR A 223 5.95 0.64 24.10
CA THR A 223 7.03 -0.34 23.90
C THR A 223 8.39 0.37 23.78
N ASP A 224 9.44 -0.29 24.26
CA ASP A 224 10.83 0.15 24.05
C ASP A 224 11.15 0.34 22.55
N PRO A 225 11.79 1.44 22.11
CA PRO A 225 12.09 1.71 20.70
C PRO A 225 12.86 0.60 19.97
N GLU A 226 13.53 -0.29 20.70
CA GLU A 226 14.20 -1.45 20.12
C GLU A 226 13.22 -2.52 19.62
N ASN A 227 12.05 -2.63 20.25
CA ASN A 227 11.05 -3.67 20.01
C ASN A 227 9.80 -3.15 19.25
N THR A 228 9.57 -1.83 19.21
CA THR A 228 8.43 -1.22 18.50
C THR A 228 8.35 -1.64 17.04
N GLY A 229 9.50 -1.69 16.34
CA GLY A 229 9.55 -2.11 14.94
C GLY A 229 9.15 -3.57 14.73
N ALA A 230 9.61 -4.48 15.59
CA ALA A 230 9.23 -5.89 15.53
C ALA A 230 7.73 -6.07 15.80
N MET A 231 7.18 -5.32 16.76
CA MET A 231 5.74 -5.33 17.04
C MET A 231 4.91 -4.81 15.86
N LEU A 232 5.35 -3.75 15.19
CA LEU A 232 4.69 -3.26 13.98
C LEU A 232 4.63 -4.35 12.90
N MET A 233 5.75 -5.03 12.64
CA MET A 233 5.81 -6.10 11.65
C MET A 233 4.94 -7.31 12.03
N ASN A 234 4.86 -7.65 13.32
CA ASN A 234 3.92 -8.68 13.80
C ASN A 234 2.46 -8.29 13.51
N ILE A 235 2.05 -7.05 13.81
CA ILE A 235 0.70 -6.57 13.47
C ILE A 235 0.47 -6.69 11.95
N TYR A 236 1.47 -6.33 11.16
CA TYR A 236 1.40 -6.33 9.70
C TYR A 236 1.20 -7.73 9.13
N PHE A 237 2.04 -8.70 9.50
CA PHE A 237 1.93 -10.06 8.98
C PHE A 237 0.78 -10.84 9.61
N CYS A 238 0.60 -10.75 10.93
CA CYS A 238 -0.39 -11.57 11.60
C CYS A 238 -1.83 -11.03 11.41
N VAL A 239 -2.02 -9.72 11.19
CA VAL A 239 -3.37 -9.12 11.06
C VAL A 239 -3.59 -8.47 9.70
N VAL A 240 -2.74 -7.51 9.31
CA VAL A 240 -2.99 -6.68 8.12
C VAL A 240 -2.96 -7.52 6.84
N LEU A 241 -1.94 -8.36 6.65
CA LEU A 241 -1.80 -9.23 5.48
C LEU A 241 -3.06 -10.09 5.28
N HIS A 242 -3.49 -10.79 6.32
CA HIS A 242 -4.65 -11.69 6.29
C HIS A 242 -5.95 -10.94 5.97
N GLN A 243 -6.17 -9.76 6.55
CA GLN A 243 -7.35 -8.95 6.21
C GLN A 243 -7.28 -8.45 4.77
N VAL A 244 -6.10 -8.03 4.30
CA VAL A 244 -5.91 -7.52 2.94
C VAL A 244 -6.19 -8.59 1.90
N THR A 245 -5.59 -9.77 2.03
CA THR A 245 -5.75 -10.88 1.06
C THR A 245 -7.21 -11.31 0.98
N HIS A 246 -7.86 -11.51 2.13
CA HIS A 246 -9.27 -11.86 2.21
C HIS A 246 -10.17 -10.77 1.59
N HIS A 247 -9.94 -9.48 1.90
CA HIS A 247 -10.72 -8.38 1.33
C HIS A 247 -10.51 -8.22 -0.18
N VAL A 248 -9.33 -8.52 -0.70
CA VAL A 248 -9.06 -8.53 -2.14
C VAL A 248 -9.85 -9.65 -2.80
N ALA A 249 -9.71 -10.89 -2.32
CA ALA A 249 -10.35 -12.04 -2.95
C ALA A 249 -11.89 -11.96 -2.93
N THR A 250 -12.47 -11.45 -1.84
CA THR A 250 -13.91 -11.15 -1.76
C THR A 250 -14.35 -10.07 -2.76
N SER A 251 -13.58 -8.99 -2.93
CA SER A 251 -13.88 -7.92 -3.89
C SER A 251 -13.87 -8.42 -5.34
N PHE A 252 -12.92 -9.29 -5.69
CA PHE A 252 -12.84 -9.91 -7.01
C PHE A 252 -13.96 -10.93 -7.26
N SER A 253 -14.39 -11.64 -6.22
CA SER A 253 -15.54 -12.57 -6.30
C SER A 253 -16.85 -11.83 -6.60
N GLN A 254 -17.09 -10.69 -5.92
CA GLN A 254 -18.32 -9.91 -6.06
C GLN A 254 -18.45 -9.20 -7.42
N THR A 255 -17.35 -8.64 -7.93
CA THR A 255 -17.32 -7.88 -9.21
C THR A 255 -17.69 -8.75 -10.41
N ARG A 256 -17.54 -10.08 -10.30
CA ARG A 256 -17.88 -11.02 -11.39
C ARG A 256 -19.31 -11.54 -11.30
N SER A 257 -19.86 -11.66 -10.09
CA SER A 257 -21.29 -12.00 -9.89
C SER A 257 -22.21 -10.94 -10.50
N THR A 258 -21.86 -9.66 -10.41
CA THR A 258 -22.65 -8.56 -10.99
C THR A 258 -22.54 -8.47 -12.52
N ARG A 259 -21.45 -9.00 -13.11
CA ARG A 259 -21.25 -9.04 -14.56
C ARG A 259 -21.92 -10.25 -15.23
N SER A 260 -22.38 -11.23 -14.46
CA SER A 260 -22.98 -12.47 -14.96
C SER A 260 -24.52 -12.49 -14.98
N GLU A 261 -25.22 -11.43 -14.58
CA GLU A 261 -26.66 -11.30 -14.77
C GLU A 261 -27.01 -10.44 -15.99
N PRO A 262 -27.37 -11.02 -17.15
CA PRO A 262 -28.17 -10.29 -18.12
C PRO A 262 -29.58 -10.14 -17.54
N SER A 263 -29.97 -8.89 -17.28
CA SER A 263 -31.34 -8.49 -16.93
C SER A 263 -32.34 -9.04 -17.96
N ARG A 264 -32.89 -10.21 -17.68
CA ARG A 264 -33.99 -10.82 -18.45
C ARG A 264 -35.29 -10.38 -17.80
N ASN A 265 -35.65 -9.12 -18.05
CA ASN A 265 -36.92 -8.58 -17.62
C ASN A 265 -38.06 -9.33 -18.34
N LYS A 266 -38.70 -10.26 -17.63
CA LYS A 266 -39.87 -11.01 -18.10
C LYS A 266 -41.14 -10.22 -17.80
N GLY A 267 -41.71 -9.59 -18.83
CA GLY A 267 -43.16 -9.41 -18.93
C GLY A 267 -43.80 -10.69 -19.49
N LYS A 268 -44.85 -11.18 -18.82
CA LYS A 268 -45.79 -12.23 -19.28
C LYS A 268 -47.21 -11.58 -19.32
N PRO A 269 -48.28 -12.21 -19.87
CA PRO A 269 -48.42 -13.58 -20.41
C PRO A 269 -49.24 -13.72 -21.74
N GLY A 270 -49.22 -14.90 -22.36
CA GLY A 270 -50.17 -15.30 -23.41
C GLY A 270 -50.02 -16.78 -23.82
N MET A 271 -51.13 -17.50 -23.90
CA MET A 271 -51.30 -18.95 -24.08
C MET A 271 -50.77 -19.55 -25.40
N ALA A 272 -50.33 -20.81 -25.36
CA ALA A 272 -50.90 -21.97 -26.10
C ALA A 272 -49.84 -23.09 -26.31
N ALA A 273 -50.31 -24.33 -26.29
CA ALA A 273 -49.54 -25.58 -26.28
C ALA A 273 -49.07 -26.03 -27.67
N ALA A 274 -47.95 -26.79 -27.73
CA ALA A 274 -47.72 -27.89 -28.67
C ALA A 274 -46.46 -28.70 -28.26
N VAL A 275 -46.45 -29.99 -28.64
CA VAL A 275 -45.62 -31.09 -28.14
C VAL A 275 -44.47 -31.44 -29.11
N GLY A 276 -43.27 -31.70 -28.56
CA GLY A 276 -42.18 -32.57 -29.07
C GLY A 276 -41.12 -31.96 -30.02
N PRO A 277 -39.93 -32.59 -30.23
CA PRO A 277 -39.32 -33.74 -29.55
C PRO A 277 -37.99 -33.43 -28.82
N THR A 278 -37.61 -34.38 -27.97
CA THR A 278 -36.41 -34.44 -27.11
C THR A 278 -35.10 -34.33 -27.90
N SER A 279 -34.32 -33.28 -27.62
CA SER A 279 -32.89 -33.19 -27.98
C SER A 279 -32.03 -33.51 -26.76
N PRO A 280 -30.84 -34.10 -26.92
CA PRO A 280 -30.01 -34.53 -25.80
C PRO A 280 -29.50 -33.32 -25.02
N GLN A 281 -29.81 -33.25 -23.72
CA GLN A 281 -29.17 -32.34 -22.79
C GLN A 281 -27.67 -32.65 -22.77
N LEU A 282 -26.86 -31.76 -23.37
CA LEU A 282 -25.47 -31.63 -22.97
C LEU A 282 -25.44 -31.24 -21.48
N PRO A 283 -24.52 -31.81 -20.69
CA PRO A 283 -24.36 -31.41 -19.30
C PRO A 283 -24.05 -29.91 -19.24
N PRO A 284 -24.54 -29.18 -18.21
CA PRO A 284 -24.21 -27.78 -18.05
C PRO A 284 -22.69 -27.66 -18.01
N ALA A 285 -22.13 -26.90 -18.95
CA ALA A 285 -20.73 -26.53 -18.93
C ALA A 285 -20.42 -25.97 -17.54
N SER A 286 -19.60 -26.70 -16.80
CA SER A 286 -19.07 -26.29 -15.51
C SER A 286 -18.52 -24.87 -15.65
N LEU A 287 -19.17 -23.91 -14.99
CA LEU A 287 -18.64 -22.57 -14.83
C LEU A 287 -17.21 -22.70 -14.29
N PRO A 288 -16.22 -21.96 -14.83
CA PRO A 288 -14.87 -22.04 -14.30
C PRO A 288 -14.91 -21.68 -12.82
N PHE A 289 -14.56 -22.65 -11.98
CA PHE A 289 -14.43 -22.49 -10.53
C PHE A 289 -13.51 -21.28 -10.31
N PHE A 290 -14.03 -20.21 -9.73
CA PHE A 290 -13.21 -19.06 -9.36
C PHE A 290 -12.30 -19.52 -8.22
N ASN A 291 -11.00 -19.54 -8.48
CA ASN A 291 -10.04 -19.97 -7.47
C ASN A 291 -9.68 -18.79 -6.56
N THR A 292 -10.50 -18.59 -5.52
CA THR A 292 -10.31 -17.56 -4.49
C THR A 292 -8.93 -17.67 -3.85
N GLU A 293 -8.50 -18.90 -3.56
CA GLU A 293 -7.19 -19.23 -3.01
C GLU A 293 -6.05 -18.68 -3.89
N ALA A 294 -6.14 -18.84 -5.21
CA ALA A 294 -5.13 -18.30 -6.12
C ALA A 294 -5.04 -16.76 -6.09
N VAL A 295 -6.18 -16.07 -5.90
CA VAL A 295 -6.20 -14.61 -5.78
C VAL A 295 -5.64 -14.16 -4.42
N GLU A 296 -5.94 -14.89 -3.34
CA GLU A 296 -5.40 -14.62 -2.01
C GLU A 296 -3.87 -14.79 -2.00
N THR A 297 -3.37 -15.90 -2.57
CA THR A 297 -1.93 -16.15 -2.74
C THR A 297 -1.26 -15.04 -3.55
N GLN A 298 -1.85 -14.65 -4.69
CA GLN A 298 -1.29 -13.57 -5.51
C GLN A 298 -1.32 -12.22 -4.78
N ALA A 299 -2.38 -11.92 -4.04
CA ALA A 299 -2.48 -10.72 -3.22
C ALA A 299 -1.43 -10.70 -2.11
N ALA A 300 -1.14 -11.85 -1.49
CA ALA A 300 -0.11 -12.00 -0.47
C ALA A 300 1.28 -11.70 -1.03
N HIS A 301 1.60 -12.22 -2.22
CA HIS A 301 2.89 -11.96 -2.88
C HIS A 301 3.07 -10.47 -3.20
N ILE A 302 2.03 -9.83 -3.75
CA ILE A 302 2.04 -8.41 -4.07
C ILE A 302 2.23 -7.59 -2.79
N TRP A 303 1.45 -7.90 -1.75
CA TRP A 303 1.54 -7.20 -0.47
C TRP A 303 2.92 -7.32 0.16
N CYS A 304 3.48 -8.54 0.23
CA CYS A 304 4.82 -8.78 0.76
C CYS A 304 5.87 -7.98 -0.02
N THR A 305 5.76 -7.93 -1.35
CA THR A 305 6.66 -7.15 -2.20
C THR A 305 6.53 -5.64 -1.92
N LEU A 306 5.32 -5.11 -1.79
CA LEU A 306 5.08 -3.70 -1.48
C LEU A 306 5.68 -3.31 -0.12
N ILE A 307 5.57 -4.17 0.89
CA ILE A 307 6.14 -3.93 2.22
C ILE A 307 7.67 -3.93 2.17
N LEU A 308 8.30 -4.92 1.52
CA LEU A 308 9.76 -4.92 1.36
C LEU A 308 10.24 -3.69 0.61
N ARG A 309 9.58 -3.36 -0.50
CA ARG A 309 9.86 -2.16 -1.29
C ARG A 309 9.78 -0.89 -0.43
N MET A 310 8.72 -0.75 0.36
CA MET A 310 8.54 0.37 1.29
C MET A 310 9.69 0.46 2.29
N LEU A 311 10.07 -0.65 2.93
CA LEU A 311 11.17 -0.69 3.89
C LEU A 311 12.51 -0.32 3.25
N CYS A 312 12.78 -0.83 2.04
CA CYS A 312 13.96 -0.47 1.26
C CYS A 312 13.97 1.02 0.88
N TRP A 313 12.84 1.55 0.41
CA TRP A 313 12.71 2.94 -0.01
C TRP A 313 12.90 3.91 1.17
N LEU A 314 12.24 3.64 2.29
CA LEU A 314 12.35 4.44 3.53
C LEU A 314 13.70 4.31 4.22
N THR A 315 14.42 3.22 3.96
CA THR A 315 15.82 3.11 4.36
C THR A 315 16.69 3.94 3.42
N LEU A 316 16.48 3.85 2.11
CA LEU A 316 17.32 4.51 1.11
C LEU A 316 17.26 6.04 1.18
N HIS A 317 16.11 6.62 1.50
CA HIS A 317 15.90 8.08 1.52
C HIS A 317 15.85 8.63 2.95
N ASP A 318 16.37 9.84 3.13
CA ASP A 318 16.25 10.63 4.37
C ASP A 318 15.53 11.96 4.08
N PHE A 319 14.94 12.56 5.11
CA PHE A 319 14.35 13.90 5.08
C PHE A 319 15.05 14.75 6.14
N HIS A 320 15.01 16.08 6.05
CA HIS A 320 15.77 16.92 6.98
C HIS A 320 15.06 17.05 8.34
N PRO A 321 15.55 16.46 9.44
CA PRO A 321 14.90 16.66 10.73
C PRO A 321 15.17 18.08 11.26
N PRO A 322 14.35 18.62 12.20
CA PRO A 322 13.09 18.07 12.73
C PRO A 322 11.81 18.65 12.08
N ASP A 323 11.93 19.77 11.38
CA ASP A 323 10.79 20.58 10.90
C ASP A 323 10.59 20.54 9.37
N ASP A 324 11.26 19.63 8.66
CA ASP A 324 11.02 19.43 7.23
C ASP A 324 9.65 18.78 7.05
N VAL A 325 8.67 19.64 6.79
CA VAL A 325 7.31 19.30 6.41
C VAL A 325 6.92 20.15 5.22
N GLN A 326 6.09 19.59 4.35
CA GLN A 326 5.53 20.36 3.26
C GLN A 326 4.56 21.40 3.80
N ILE A 327 4.91 22.68 3.67
CA ILE A 327 4.03 23.80 3.99
C ILE A 327 3.01 23.93 2.84
N SER A 328 1.75 24.14 3.20
CA SER A 328 0.67 24.36 2.23
C SER A 328 1.05 25.51 1.28
N LYS A 329 0.89 25.30 -0.03
CA LYS A 329 1.19 26.29 -1.06
C LYS A 329 0.34 27.53 -0.83
N SER A 330 0.90 28.58 -0.22
CA SER A 330 0.24 29.88 -0.14
C SER A 330 0.08 30.42 -1.56
N GLY A 331 -1.12 30.83 -1.96
CA GLY A 331 -1.45 31.25 -3.33
C GLY A 331 -0.71 32.47 -3.89
N LEU A 332 0.36 32.94 -3.23
CA LEU A 332 1.13 34.13 -3.61
C LEU A 332 2.31 33.84 -4.53
N LEU A 333 2.81 32.60 -4.61
CA LEU A 333 3.89 32.20 -5.52
C LEU A 333 3.65 30.77 -6.00
N GLY A 334 2.62 30.61 -6.84
CA GLY A 334 2.21 29.35 -7.47
C GLY A 334 3.28 28.74 -8.38
N SER A 335 4.38 28.27 -7.81
CA SER A 335 5.20 27.23 -8.39
C SER A 335 4.79 25.92 -7.72
N PRO A 336 4.04 25.03 -8.40
CA PRO A 336 4.01 23.65 -7.96
C PRO A 336 5.44 23.14 -8.11
N MET A 337 6.21 23.06 -7.01
CA MET A 337 7.35 22.16 -7.01
C MET A 337 6.79 20.76 -7.29
N LEU A 338 6.98 20.34 -8.54
CA LEU A 338 6.59 19.04 -9.05
C LEU A 338 7.56 18.05 -8.42
N VAL A 339 7.11 17.34 -7.39
CA VAL A 339 7.81 16.15 -6.94
C VAL A 339 7.44 15.06 -7.93
N TYR A 340 8.36 14.78 -8.87
CA TYR A 340 8.17 13.74 -9.89
C TYR A 340 8.18 12.37 -9.23
N ILE A 341 7.00 11.82 -8.98
CA ILE A 341 6.80 10.42 -8.62
C ILE A 341 5.87 9.87 -9.68
N THR A 342 6.39 9.01 -10.55
CA THR A 342 5.73 8.47 -11.75
C THR A 342 6.04 6.98 -11.89
#